data_AF-A0A453KBB3-F1
#
_entry.id   AF-A0A453KBB3-F1
#
_cell.length_a   1.000
_cell.length_b   1.000
_cell.length_c   1.000
_cell.angle_alpha   90.00
_cell.angle_beta   90.00
_cell.angle_gamma   90.00
#
_symmetry.space_group_name_H-M   'P 1'
#
loop_
_entity.id
_entity.type
_entity.pdbx_description
1 polymer ?
#
loop_
_entity_poly.entity_id
_entity_poly.type
_entity_poly.pdbx_seq_one_letter_code
_entity_poly.pdbx_strand_id
1 'polypeptide(L)'
;MLSRLTKIAEEFNVAVYITNQVIADPGGGMFITDPKKPAGGHVLAHAATIRLMLRKGKGEQRVCKIFDAPNLPEGEAVFQITTGGLMDVKD
;
A
#
# COMPACT_ATOMS: atom_id res chain seq x y z
N MET A 1 -8.16 18.47 -1.12
CA MET A 1 -8.99 17.25 -1.06
C MET A 1 -8.49 16.31 0.03
N LEU A 2 -7.23 15.86 -0.03
CA LEU A 2 -6.62 14.98 0.98
C LEU A 2 -6.67 15.56 2.41
N SER A 3 -6.39 16.85 2.59
CA SER A 3 -6.52 17.52 3.89
C SER A 3 -7.94 17.49 4.48
N ARG A 4 -8.98 17.36 3.65
CA ARG A 4 -10.36 17.20 4.15
C ARG A 4 -10.61 15.80 4.69
N LEU A 5 -10.00 14.77 4.07
CA LEU A 5 -10.08 13.40 4.56
C LEU A 5 -9.41 13.25 5.93
N THR A 6 -8.25 13.88 6.12
CA THR A 6 -7.57 13.92 7.43
C THR A 6 -8.46 14.58 8.48
N LYS A 7 -9.07 15.73 8.16
CA LYS A 7 -10.00 16.41 9.08
C LYS A 7 -11.18 15.53 9.47
N ILE A 8 -11.79 14.84 8.52
CA ILE A 8 -12.90 13.90 8.81
C ILE A 8 -12.44 12.77 9.72
N ALA A 9 -11.25 12.20 9.47
CA ALA A 9 -10.68 11.13 10.29
C ALA A 9 -10.47 11.60 11.73
N GLU A 10 -9.91 12.80 11.92
CA GLU A 10 -9.64 13.39 13.24
C GLU A 10 -10.93 13.83 13.96
N GLU A 11 -11.87 14.44 13.24
CA GLU A 11 -13.11 14.99 13.81
C GLU A 11 -14.07 13.88 14.27
N PHE A 12 -14.19 12.80 13.49
CA PHE A 12 -15.14 11.73 13.76
C PHE A 12 -14.48 10.44 14.27
N ASN A 13 -13.15 10.43 14.44
CA ASN A 13 -12.38 9.26 14.84
C ASN A 13 -12.66 8.03 13.96
N VAL A 14 -12.64 8.23 12.64
CA VAL A 14 -12.90 7.17 11.64
C VAL A 14 -11.64 6.80 10.88
N ALA A 15 -11.50 5.52 10.51
CA ALA A 15 -10.41 5.07 9.66
C ALA A 15 -10.64 5.47 8.20
N VAL A 16 -9.63 6.09 7.57
CA VAL A 16 -9.64 6.41 6.14
C VAL A 16 -8.67 5.48 5.41
N TYR A 17 -9.22 4.59 4.59
CA TYR A 17 -8.44 3.69 3.73
C TYR A 17 -8.50 4.16 2.28
N ILE A 18 -7.34 4.34 1.66
CA ILE A 18 -7.21 4.87 0.29
C ILE A 18 -6.50 3.83 -0.58
N THR A 19 -7.09 3.50 -1.73
CA THR A 19 -6.43 2.71 -2.77
C THR A 19 -5.70 3.62 -3.74
N ASN A 20 -4.51 3.22 -4.19
CA ASN A 20 -3.73 3.96 -5.18
C ASN A 20 -3.26 3.04 -6.31
N GLN A 21 -3.12 3.59 -7.51
CA GLN A 21 -2.51 2.90 -8.65
C GLN A 21 -0.99 3.10 -8.66
N VAL A 22 -0.29 2.19 -9.31
CA VAL A 22 1.15 2.30 -9.59
C VAL A 22 1.36 2.65 -11.06
N ILE A 23 2.39 3.44 -11.32
CA ILE A 23 2.83 3.82 -12.67
C ILE A 23 4.25 3.31 -12.91
N ALA A 24 4.59 3.06 -14.18
CA ALA A 24 5.95 2.73 -14.56
C ALA A 24 6.87 3.94 -14.37
N ASP A 25 8.08 3.71 -13.87
CA ASP A 25 9.15 4.69 -13.82
C ASP A 25 10.24 4.39 -14.85
N PRO A 26 10.16 4.95 -16.07
CA PRO A 26 11.11 4.68 -17.14
C PRO A 26 12.49 5.32 -16.91
N GLY A 27 12.61 6.23 -15.93
CA GLY A 27 13.86 6.95 -15.64
C GLY A 27 14.86 6.19 -14.76
N GLY A 28 14.48 5.03 -14.22
CA GLY A 28 15.25 4.29 -13.21
C GLY A 28 16.56 3.64 -13.68
N GLY A 29 16.83 3.57 -14.99
CA GLY A 29 17.96 2.80 -15.52
C GLY A 29 17.81 1.29 -15.30
N MET A 30 18.74 0.49 -15.85
CA MET A 30 18.69 -0.98 -15.81
C MET A 30 18.90 -1.61 -14.40
N PHE A 31 19.07 -0.80 -13.35
CA PHE A 31 19.40 -1.28 -12.01
C PHE A 31 18.25 -1.22 -10.99
N ILE A 32 17.07 -0.73 -11.38
CA ILE A 32 15.89 -0.78 -10.51
C ILE A 32 15.17 -2.11 -10.69
N THR A 33 15.15 -2.92 -9.62
CA THR A 33 14.53 -4.25 -9.55
C THR A 33 13.00 -4.24 -9.62
N ASP A 34 12.33 -3.14 -9.25
CA ASP A 34 10.90 -2.94 -9.49
C ASP A 34 10.63 -1.53 -10.05
N PRO A 35 10.40 -1.38 -11.36
CA PRO A 35 10.23 -0.07 -12.00
C PRO A 35 8.83 0.54 -11.74
N LYS A 36 8.20 0.22 -10.61
CA LYS A 36 6.86 0.72 -10.25
C LYS A 36 6.97 1.74 -9.13
N LYS A 37 6.32 2.89 -9.32
CA LYS A 37 6.16 3.92 -8.27
C LYS A 37 4.68 4.23 -8.03
N PRO A 38 4.29 4.62 -6.81
CA PRO A 38 2.92 5.05 -6.54
C PRO A 38 2.59 6.34 -7.31
N ALA A 39 1.36 6.44 -7.84
CA ALA A 39 0.86 7.67 -8.42
C ALA A 39 0.68 8.76 -7.33
N GLY A 40 0.76 10.04 -7.71
CA GLY A 40 0.51 11.18 -6.81
C GLY A 40 1.74 11.78 -6.12
N GLY A 41 2.93 11.18 -6.29
CA GLY A 41 4.21 11.74 -5.82
C GLY A 41 4.22 12.09 -4.33
N HIS A 42 4.99 13.13 -3.97
CA HIS A 42 5.15 13.57 -2.58
C HIS A 42 3.84 14.02 -1.92
N VAL A 43 2.89 14.59 -2.69
CA VAL A 43 1.63 15.10 -2.14
C VAL A 43 0.83 13.97 -1.46
N LEU A 44 0.68 12.84 -2.15
CA LEU A 44 -0.02 11.69 -1.58
C LEU A 44 0.83 11.01 -0.49
N ALA A 45 2.15 10.96 -0.68
CA ALA A 45 3.07 10.37 0.29
C ALA A 45 3.01 11.08 1.66
N HIS A 46 2.93 12.41 1.69
CA HIS A 46 2.83 13.18 2.94
C HIS A 46 1.44 13.10 3.58
N ALA A 47 0.39 12.91 2.79
CA ALA A 47 -0.97 12.85 3.32
C ALA A 47 -1.32 11.49 3.96
N ALA A 48 -0.66 10.41 3.54
CA ALA A 48 -0.91 9.07 4.06
C ALA A 48 0.03 8.73 5.22
N THR A 49 -0.52 8.39 6.38
CA THR A 49 0.28 8.02 7.56
C THR A 49 0.92 6.64 7.45
N ILE A 50 0.20 5.67 6.85
CA ILE A 50 0.67 4.30 6.65
C ILE A 50 0.48 3.96 5.18
N ARG A 51 1.53 3.43 4.54
CA ARG A 51 1.52 3.03 3.14
C ARG A 51 1.86 1.55 3.05
N LEU A 52 0.97 0.80 2.40
CA LEU A 52 1.11 -0.63 2.18
C LEU A 52 1.29 -0.89 0.69
N MET A 53 2.30 -1.70 0.34
CA MET A 53 2.54 -2.14 -1.03
C MET A 53 2.06 -3.58 -1.19
N LEU A 54 1.08 -3.77 -2.08
CA LEU A 54 0.54 -5.08 -2.40
C LEU A 54 1.19 -5.62 -3.68
N ARG A 55 1.68 -6.86 -3.64
CA ARG A 55 2.18 -7.58 -4.82
C ARG A 55 1.55 -8.97 -4.95
N LYS A 56 1.50 -9.49 -6.18
CA LYS A 56 1.07 -10.86 -6.42
C LYS A 56 2.14 -11.84 -5.93
N GLY A 57 1.72 -12.86 -5.18
CA GLY A 57 2.54 -14.01 -4.79
C GLY A 57 2.32 -15.19 -5.74
N LYS A 58 2.58 -16.42 -5.26
CA LYS A 58 2.35 -17.65 -6.02
C LYS A 58 0.85 -18.02 -5.99
N GLY A 59 0.26 -18.32 -7.15
CA GLY A 59 -1.15 -18.68 -7.26
C GLY A 59 -2.08 -17.59 -6.69
N GLU A 60 -2.94 -17.97 -5.74
CA GLU A 60 -3.89 -17.05 -5.10
C GLU A 60 -3.29 -16.23 -3.95
N GLN A 61 -2.01 -16.43 -3.62
CA GLN A 61 -1.34 -15.67 -2.59
C GLN A 61 -1.04 -14.22 -3.03
N ARG A 62 -1.05 -13.32 -2.06
CA ARG A 62 -0.72 -11.91 -2.17
C ARG A 62 0.21 -11.56 -1.01
N VAL A 63 1.13 -10.66 -1.25
CA VAL A 63 2.06 -10.18 -0.23
C VAL A 63 1.79 -8.71 0.00
N CYS A 64 1.58 -8.35 1.26
CA CYS A 64 1.47 -6.97 1.72
C CYS A 64 2.77 -6.59 2.44
N LYS A 65 3.53 -5.66 1.89
CA LYS A 65 4.71 -5.09 2.53
C LYS A 65 4.39 -3.71 3.10
N ILE A 66 4.87 -3.42 4.30
CA ILE A 66 4.88 -2.04 4.83
C ILE A 66 5.87 -1.24 3.98
N PHE A 67 5.35 -0.30 3.20
CA PHE A 67 6.15 0.60 2.38
C PHE A 67 6.69 1.76 3.23
N ASP A 68 5.85 2.29 4.11
CA ASP A 68 6.21 3.35 5.05
C ASP A 68 5.18 3.43 6.18
N ALA A 69 5.64 3.59 7.41
CA ALA A 69 4.82 3.77 8.60
C ALA A 69 5.67 4.37 9.74
N PRO A 70 5.16 5.37 10.49
CA PRO A 70 5.94 6.01 11.56
C PRO A 70 6.15 5.12 12.78
N ASN A 71 5.30 4.13 13.00
CA ASN A 71 5.22 3.34 14.23
C ASN A 71 5.32 1.82 14.01
N LEU A 72 5.67 1.39 12.79
CA LEU A 72 5.82 -0.04 12.46
C LEU A 72 7.19 -0.26 11.82
N PRO A 73 7.90 -1.34 12.20
CA PRO A 73 9.11 -1.73 11.48
C PRO A 73 8.77 -2.18 10.06
N GLU A 74 9.78 -2.22 9.19
CA GLU A 74 9.63 -2.90 7.90
C GLU A 74 9.21 -4.36 8.13
N GLY A 75 8.20 -4.79 7.39
CA GLY A 75 7.66 -6.14 7.48
C GLY A 75 6.79 -6.48 6.27
N GLU A 76 6.60 -7.77 6.03
CA GLU A 76 5.66 -8.27 5.04
C GLU A 76 4.79 -9.38 5.62
N ALA A 77 3.55 -9.46 5.12
CA ALA A 77 2.60 -10.52 5.44
C ALA A 77 2.06 -11.13 4.16
N VAL A 78 1.88 -12.45 4.15
CA VAL A 78 1.30 -13.18 3.03
C VAL A 78 -0.14 -13.56 3.38
N PHE A 79 -1.05 -13.33 2.45
CA PHE A 79 -2.47 -13.68 2.56
C PHE A 79 -2.95 -14.27 1.25
N GLN A 80 -4.15 -14.85 1.22
CA GLN A 80 -4.78 -15.35 0.00
C GLN A 80 -6.15 -14.72 -0.22
N ILE A 81 -6.54 -14.58 -1.49
CA ILE A 81 -7.87 -14.13 -1.87
C ILE A 81 -8.72 -15.35 -2.20
N THR A 82 -9.87 -15.46 -1.56
CA THR A 82 -10.83 -16.55 -1.77
C THR A 82 -12.21 -15.99 -2.09
N THR A 83 -13.16 -16.86 -2.41
CA THR A 83 -14.57 -16.47 -2.60
C THR A 83 -15.19 -15.85 -1.34
N GLY A 84 -14.67 -16.19 -0.15
CA GLY A 84 -15.08 -15.59 1.13
C GLY A 84 -14.33 -14.30 1.50
N GLY A 85 -13.42 -13.82 0.65
CA GLY A 85 -12.59 -12.65 0.92
C GLY A 85 -11.14 -13.00 1.27
N LEU A 86 -10.50 -12.11 2.05
CA LEU A 86 -9.11 -12.27 2.50
C LEU A 86 -9.02 -13.33 3.59
N MET A 87 -8.12 -14.29 3.41
CA MET A 87 -7.83 -15.32 4.42
C MET A 87 -6.33 -15.51 4.61
N ASP A 88 -5.96 -16.07 5.75
CA ASP A 88 -4.59 -16.53 5.98
C ASP A 88 -4.22 -17.62 4.98
N VAL A 89 -2.93 -17.65 4.61
CA VAL A 89 -2.40 -18.74 3.78
C VAL A 89 -2.45 -20.02 4.61
N LYS A 90 -3.12 -21.05 4.08
CA LYS A 90 -3.02 -22.40 4.63
C LYS A 90 -1.73 -23.01 4.08
N ASP A 91 -0.95 -23.66 4.94
CA ASP A 91 0.27 -24.39 4.56
C ASP A 91 0.03 -25.37 3.40
#